data_AF-A0A8S3V5Z2-F1
#
_entry.id   AF-A0A8S3V5Z2-F1
#
_cell.length_a   1.000
_cell.length_b   1.000
_cell.length_c   1.000
_cell.angle_alpha   90.00
_cell.angle_beta   90.00
_cell.angle_gamma   90.00
#
_symmetry.space_group_name_H-M   'P 1'
#
loop_
_entity.id
_entity.type
_entity.pdbx_description
1 polymer ?
#
loop_
_entity_poly.entity_id
_entity_poly.type
_entity_poly.pdbx_seq_one_letter_code
_entity_poly.pdbx_strand_id
1 'polypeptide(L)'
;MASNDKLDILHFILSSWNSPSLVGIELLPLQNGSFTLFGKREQDKRIIVCEEEMELFPGQEDVFCKHGVQTDLYRILVTMAENNEYQLCTMKELSTDDIATLLLGTIRKYNGKTTEFALRWKTATNAVAGKKWLTNVWKFLQDYDIDDFSDLHLLPSCSQGNKNFLYKISTKVLLKTYHGYKDLPDPVCKALSYLNIVIVDTLPKAIMNHEDINKFVYFPTIENVLQMLEDVTLRLDSSQAIQKFNKTCTEKERTKFANYIAKNSYLSSKVVNFISKLQIFKEKNSGRNVSSSEVNIIADTEQLPIKYHKESLVYSKHLHSTLINLQVPIIDMEDVVIDIMSCLQRGSHYSHNQMNLMMKFVMNKLKTFEHKQQILDIARNIKCVPNSRGEMKKANELFDPEDSDLKWIIIGQDLFPNMKTCPVTLKQVRKLGLKTGSEVNADDIVKCAKHIESNAHKEAQDRRSSQLFDFLQKNPCFYDSRIFPKG
;
A
#
# COMPACT_ATOMS: atom_id res chain seq x y z
N MET A 1 57.01 -29.46 -30.11
CA MET A 1 57.70 -29.75 -28.84
C MET A 1 56.67 -30.24 -27.85
N ALA A 2 56.98 -31.26 -27.07
CA ALA A 2 56.10 -31.68 -25.99
C ALA A 2 56.11 -30.62 -24.86
N SER A 3 55.03 -30.54 -24.08
CA SER A 3 54.91 -29.54 -23.00
C SER A 3 56.00 -29.65 -21.93
N ASN A 4 56.55 -30.85 -21.71
CA ASN A 4 57.65 -31.06 -20.78
C ASN A 4 58.98 -30.51 -21.34
N ASP A 5 59.26 -30.70 -22.63
CA ASP A 5 60.44 -30.14 -23.28
C ASP A 5 60.51 -28.61 -23.13
N LYS A 6 59.38 -27.91 -23.28
CA LYS A 6 59.31 -26.46 -23.10
C LYS A 6 59.61 -26.02 -21.66
N LEU A 7 59.12 -26.76 -20.66
CA LEU A 7 59.39 -26.45 -19.24
C LEU A 7 60.86 -26.69 -18.89
N ASP A 8 61.46 -27.78 -19.37
CA ASP A 8 62.86 -28.10 -19.13
C ASP A 8 63.79 -27.08 -19.79
N ILE A 9 63.45 -26.61 -21.00
CA ILE A 9 64.17 -25.51 -21.67
C ILE A 9 64.06 -24.21 -20.88
N LEU A 10 62.85 -23.84 -20.43
CA LEU A 10 62.67 -22.64 -19.63
C LEU A 10 63.48 -22.72 -18.32
N HIS A 11 63.43 -23.86 -17.64
CA HIS A 11 64.19 -24.09 -16.42
C HIS A 11 65.69 -24.00 -16.67
N PHE A 12 66.20 -24.60 -17.75
CA PHE A 12 67.61 -24.51 -18.12
C PHE A 12 68.05 -23.07 -18.38
N ILE A 13 67.28 -22.29 -19.16
CA ILE A 13 67.60 -20.90 -19.48
C ILE A 13 67.63 -20.05 -18.22
N LEU A 14 66.59 -20.16 -17.38
CA LEU A 14 66.45 -19.36 -16.17
C LEU A 14 67.44 -19.75 -15.06
N SER A 15 67.89 -21.01 -15.03
CA SER A 15 68.86 -21.48 -14.03
C SER A 15 70.31 -21.24 -14.44
N SER A 16 70.59 -21.17 -15.75
CA SER A 16 71.97 -21.14 -16.27
C SER A 16 72.44 -19.76 -16.69
N TRP A 17 71.53 -18.83 -17.03
CA TRP A 17 71.88 -17.53 -17.59
C TRP A 17 71.57 -16.41 -16.58
N ASN A 18 72.54 -15.51 -16.35
CA ASN A 18 72.29 -14.27 -15.62
C ASN A 18 71.54 -13.29 -16.54
N SER A 19 70.25 -13.07 -16.27
CA SER A 19 69.36 -12.13 -16.97
C SER A 19 69.12 -12.41 -18.46
N PRO A 20 68.57 -13.59 -18.83
CA PRO A 20 68.20 -13.89 -20.22
C PRO A 20 67.08 -12.95 -20.69
N SER A 21 67.19 -12.37 -21.89
CA SER A 21 66.06 -11.65 -22.52
C SER A 21 65.08 -12.66 -23.11
N LEU A 22 63.94 -12.85 -22.44
CA LEU A 22 62.91 -13.80 -22.87
C LEU A 22 61.85 -13.19 -23.80
N VAL A 23 61.85 -11.87 -24.02
CA VAL A 23 60.81 -11.18 -24.80
C VAL A 23 60.66 -11.80 -26.20
N GLY A 24 59.42 -12.16 -26.56
CA GLY A 24 59.09 -12.79 -27.84
C GLY A 24 59.30 -14.30 -27.88
N ILE A 25 59.66 -14.95 -26.77
CA ILE A 25 59.84 -16.40 -26.69
C ILE A 25 58.58 -17.08 -26.14
N GLU A 26 58.05 -18.09 -26.85
CA GLU A 26 56.81 -18.80 -26.49
C GLU A 26 57.06 -19.94 -25.48
N LEU A 27 57.56 -19.58 -24.30
CA LEU A 27 57.90 -20.50 -23.22
C LEU A 27 57.17 -20.21 -21.91
N LEU A 28 56.34 -19.17 -21.82
CA LEU A 28 55.63 -18.86 -20.58
C LEU A 28 54.45 -19.83 -20.39
N PRO A 29 54.45 -20.69 -19.35
CA PRO A 29 53.43 -21.72 -19.19
C PRO A 29 52.17 -21.13 -18.57
N LEU A 30 51.01 -21.41 -19.16
CA LEU A 30 49.70 -20.99 -18.66
C LEU A 30 48.97 -22.15 -17.97
N GLN A 31 48.07 -21.82 -17.05
CA GLN A 31 47.33 -22.80 -16.25
C GLN A 31 46.40 -23.68 -17.09
N ASN A 32 45.89 -23.17 -18.22
CA ASN A 32 45.11 -23.94 -19.18
C ASN A 32 45.93 -25.04 -19.91
N GLY A 33 47.24 -25.11 -19.67
CA GLY A 33 48.17 -26.07 -20.27
C GLY A 33 48.83 -25.59 -21.57
N SER A 34 48.45 -24.42 -22.10
CA SER A 34 49.12 -23.80 -23.25
C SER A 34 50.35 -23.01 -22.83
N PHE A 35 51.13 -22.56 -23.82
CA PHE A 35 52.24 -21.65 -23.63
C PHE A 35 51.95 -20.34 -24.36
N THR A 36 52.45 -19.25 -23.82
CA THR A 36 52.37 -17.92 -24.44
C THR A 36 53.75 -17.29 -24.55
N LEU A 37 53.83 -16.20 -25.31
CA LEU A 37 55.02 -15.39 -25.46
C LEU A 37 55.30 -14.64 -24.14
N PHE A 38 56.57 -14.55 -23.76
CA PHE A 38 57.01 -13.53 -22.82
C PHE A 38 56.87 -12.16 -23.49
N GLY A 39 55.94 -11.34 -23.01
CA GLY A 39 55.71 -9.99 -23.48
C GLY A 39 56.37 -8.92 -22.61
N LYS A 40 56.19 -7.67 -23.00
CA LYS A 40 56.60 -6.48 -22.26
C LYS A 40 55.47 -6.03 -21.33
N ARG A 41 55.83 -5.65 -20.11
CA ARG A 41 54.88 -5.27 -19.04
C ARG A 41 53.81 -4.27 -19.46
N GLU A 42 54.20 -3.23 -20.20
CA GLU A 42 53.31 -2.11 -20.55
C GLU A 42 52.46 -2.35 -21.81
N GLN A 43 52.79 -3.37 -22.60
CA GLN A 43 52.21 -3.58 -23.93
C GLN A 43 51.35 -4.83 -24.01
N ASP A 44 51.68 -5.85 -23.20
CA ASP A 44 51.06 -7.16 -23.26
C ASP A 44 50.12 -7.42 -22.07
N LYS A 45 49.21 -8.38 -22.26
CA LYS A 45 48.25 -8.81 -21.23
C LYS A 45 49.03 -9.38 -20.02
N ARG A 46 48.76 -8.87 -18.82
CA ARG A 46 49.37 -9.36 -17.59
C ARG A 46 49.06 -10.85 -17.37
N ILE A 47 50.08 -11.60 -16.96
CA ILE A 47 49.99 -13.00 -16.55
C ILE A 47 50.27 -13.08 -15.05
N ILE A 48 49.31 -13.63 -14.32
CA ILE A 48 49.29 -13.62 -12.86
C ILE A 48 50.02 -14.87 -12.36
N VAL A 49 51.01 -14.68 -11.51
CA VAL A 49 51.68 -15.76 -10.78
C VAL A 49 51.06 -15.83 -9.39
N CYS A 50 50.30 -16.89 -9.14
CA CYS A 50 49.50 -17.07 -7.93
C CYS A 50 49.26 -18.56 -7.69
N GLU A 51 49.24 -18.96 -6.42
CA GLU A 51 49.01 -20.34 -6.00
C GLU A 51 47.62 -20.50 -5.34
N GLU A 52 47.27 -19.64 -4.38
CA GLU A 52 46.12 -19.85 -3.50
C GLU A 52 44.80 -19.28 -4.07
N GLU A 53 44.83 -18.08 -4.64
CA GLU A 53 43.64 -17.34 -5.07
C GLU A 53 43.14 -17.75 -6.47
N MET A 54 43.89 -18.56 -7.21
CA MET A 54 43.52 -19.03 -8.54
C MET A 54 42.18 -19.78 -8.55
N GLU A 55 41.83 -20.46 -7.46
CA GLU A 55 40.53 -21.14 -7.30
C GLU A 55 39.32 -20.18 -7.35
N LEU A 56 39.53 -18.88 -7.15
CA LEU A 56 38.48 -17.85 -7.20
C LEU A 56 38.08 -17.49 -8.64
N PHE A 57 38.95 -17.77 -9.61
CA PHE A 57 38.76 -17.34 -11.01
C PHE A 57 38.66 -18.52 -11.97
N PRO A 58 37.80 -19.52 -11.71
CA PRO A 58 37.64 -20.62 -12.62
C PRO A 58 37.21 -20.08 -13.98
N GLY A 59 37.73 -20.68 -15.02
CA GLY A 59 37.49 -20.23 -16.36
C GLY A 59 38.44 -19.15 -16.88
N GLN A 60 39.35 -18.64 -16.06
CA GLN A 60 40.35 -17.64 -16.44
C GLN A 60 41.75 -18.27 -16.52
N GLU A 61 41.85 -19.55 -16.84
CA GLU A 61 43.11 -20.31 -16.80
C GLU A 61 44.17 -19.82 -17.82
N ASP A 62 43.77 -18.97 -18.79
CA ASP A 62 44.65 -18.34 -19.78
C ASP A 62 45.40 -17.11 -19.26
N VAL A 63 45.04 -16.59 -18.08
CA VAL A 63 45.72 -15.43 -17.46
C VAL A 63 46.56 -15.79 -16.24
N PHE A 64 46.52 -17.05 -15.80
CA PHE A 64 47.34 -17.53 -14.70
C PHE A 64 48.54 -18.34 -15.23
N CYS A 65 49.69 -18.12 -14.62
CA CYS A 65 50.86 -18.96 -14.83
C CYS A 65 50.59 -20.38 -14.32
N LYS A 66 51.13 -21.39 -15.02
CA LYS A 66 50.94 -22.79 -14.65
C LYS A 66 51.49 -23.08 -13.25
N HIS A 67 50.62 -23.50 -12.34
CA HIS A 67 50.98 -24.05 -11.04
C HIS A 67 51.36 -25.54 -11.15
N GLY A 68 52.15 -26.05 -10.21
CA GLY A 68 52.61 -27.45 -10.20
C GLY A 68 53.72 -27.76 -11.21
N VAL A 69 54.47 -26.75 -11.65
CA VAL A 69 55.77 -26.94 -12.31
C VAL A 69 56.87 -27.28 -11.28
N GLN A 70 58.09 -27.54 -11.73
CA GLN A 70 59.23 -27.79 -10.83
C GLN A 70 59.37 -26.64 -9.79
N THR A 71 59.55 -26.97 -8.51
CA THR A 71 59.50 -25.98 -7.41
C THR A 71 60.47 -24.82 -7.60
N ASP A 72 61.69 -25.10 -8.07
CA ASP A 72 62.69 -24.06 -8.32
C ASP A 72 62.30 -23.15 -9.50
N LEU A 73 61.72 -23.71 -10.57
CA LEU A 73 61.18 -22.93 -11.69
C LEU A 73 60.06 -21.99 -11.22
N TYR A 74 59.12 -22.50 -10.42
CA TYR A 74 58.02 -21.69 -9.92
C TYR A 74 58.53 -20.54 -9.04
N ARG A 75 59.51 -20.79 -8.16
CA ARG A 75 60.15 -19.75 -7.34
C ARG A 75 60.80 -18.65 -8.18
N ILE A 76 61.45 -19.02 -9.28
CA ILE A 76 62.01 -18.03 -10.20
C ILE A 76 60.89 -17.19 -10.81
N LEU A 77 59.81 -17.80 -11.30
CA LEU A 77 58.67 -17.08 -11.88
C LEU A 77 57.97 -16.15 -10.87
N VAL A 78 57.86 -16.55 -9.59
CA VAL A 78 57.39 -15.69 -8.51
C VAL A 78 58.31 -14.49 -8.32
N THR A 79 59.63 -14.72 -8.25
CA THR A 79 60.62 -13.65 -8.09
C THR A 79 60.57 -12.66 -9.27
N MET A 80 60.40 -13.16 -10.49
CA MET A 80 60.25 -12.32 -11.69
C MET A 80 58.97 -11.48 -11.63
N ALA A 81 57.86 -12.04 -11.15
CA ALA A 81 56.61 -11.31 -10.94
C ALA A 81 56.78 -10.20 -9.88
N GLU A 82 57.38 -10.52 -8.73
CA GLU A 82 57.64 -9.55 -7.65
C GLU A 82 58.58 -8.41 -8.08
N ASN A 83 59.55 -8.71 -8.96
CA ASN A 83 60.49 -7.74 -9.52
C ASN A 83 59.92 -6.97 -10.72
N ASN A 84 58.65 -7.18 -11.06
CA ASN A 84 57.97 -6.54 -12.17
C ASN A 84 58.59 -6.84 -13.55
N GLU A 85 59.17 -8.02 -13.72
CA GLU A 85 59.80 -8.43 -14.97
C GLU A 85 58.77 -8.95 -15.98
N TYR A 86 58.93 -8.58 -17.26
CA TYR A 86 58.04 -8.99 -18.34
C TYR A 86 56.56 -8.63 -18.05
N GLN A 87 55.62 -9.38 -18.62
CA GLN A 87 54.19 -9.24 -18.34
C GLN A 87 53.75 -9.95 -17.04
N LEU A 88 54.67 -10.43 -16.20
CA LEU A 88 54.33 -11.15 -14.98
C LEU A 88 53.94 -10.17 -13.87
N CYS A 89 52.95 -10.56 -13.08
CA CYS A 89 52.56 -9.83 -11.89
C CYS A 89 52.06 -10.78 -10.81
N THR A 90 52.12 -10.32 -9.56
CA THR A 90 51.49 -11.02 -8.43
C THR A 90 50.04 -10.59 -8.26
N MET A 91 49.23 -11.35 -7.50
CA MET A 91 47.86 -10.94 -7.15
C MET A 91 47.81 -9.60 -6.42
N LYS A 92 48.84 -9.28 -5.61
CA LYS A 92 48.90 -8.04 -4.81
C LYS A 92 49.07 -6.78 -5.64
N GLU A 93 49.54 -6.90 -6.88
CA GLU A 93 49.70 -5.77 -7.81
C GLU A 93 48.44 -5.49 -8.64
N LEU A 94 47.42 -6.35 -8.54
CA LEU A 94 46.17 -6.14 -9.26
C LEU A 94 45.37 -5.03 -8.59
N SER A 95 44.83 -4.12 -9.41
CA SER A 95 43.85 -3.15 -8.93
C SER A 95 42.51 -3.84 -8.67
N THR A 96 41.63 -3.18 -7.92
CA THR A 96 40.28 -3.69 -7.70
C THR A 96 39.52 -3.91 -9.01
N ASP A 97 39.73 -3.03 -10.01
CA ASP A 97 39.14 -3.16 -11.35
C ASP A 97 39.61 -4.42 -12.09
N ASP A 98 40.88 -4.79 -11.93
CA ASP A 98 41.40 -6.02 -12.51
C ASP A 98 40.73 -7.25 -11.89
N ILE A 99 40.62 -7.27 -10.56
CA ILE A 99 39.97 -8.34 -9.81
C ILE A 99 38.48 -8.43 -10.21
N ALA A 100 37.78 -7.30 -10.28
CA ALA A 100 36.39 -7.24 -10.71
C ALA A 100 36.22 -7.77 -12.14
N THR A 101 37.16 -7.45 -13.03
CA THR A 101 37.17 -7.93 -14.42
C THR A 101 37.38 -9.45 -14.49
N LEU A 102 38.28 -10.00 -13.68
CA LEU A 102 38.52 -11.45 -13.59
C LEU A 102 37.27 -12.19 -13.06
N LEU A 103 36.67 -11.69 -11.97
CA LEU A 103 35.42 -12.24 -11.42
C LEU A 103 34.29 -12.18 -12.45
N LEU A 104 34.16 -11.06 -13.17
CA LEU A 104 33.18 -10.91 -14.24
C LEU A 104 33.42 -11.90 -15.39
N GLY A 105 34.69 -12.15 -15.75
CA GLY A 105 35.10 -13.16 -16.72
C GLY A 105 34.64 -14.56 -16.31
N THR A 106 34.88 -14.93 -15.04
CA THR A 106 34.38 -16.17 -14.44
C THR A 106 32.85 -16.27 -14.51
N ILE A 107 32.13 -15.24 -14.06
CA ILE A 107 30.65 -15.22 -14.09
C ILE A 107 30.15 -15.41 -15.53
N ARG A 108 30.74 -14.72 -16.50
CA ARG A 108 30.35 -14.81 -17.92
C ARG A 108 30.61 -16.18 -18.52
N LYS A 109 31.73 -16.82 -18.19
CA LYS A 109 32.06 -18.15 -18.74
C LYS A 109 31.03 -19.21 -18.34
N TYR A 110 30.54 -19.17 -17.10
CA TYR A 110 29.63 -20.20 -16.59
C TYR A 110 28.14 -19.86 -16.72
N ASN A 111 27.80 -18.57 -16.81
CA ASN A 111 26.40 -18.12 -16.80
C ASN A 111 25.96 -17.37 -18.07
N GLY A 112 26.87 -17.04 -18.99
CA GLY A 112 26.58 -16.31 -20.22
C GLY A 112 26.57 -14.79 -20.04
N LYS A 113 25.91 -14.05 -20.94
CA LYS A 113 25.86 -12.58 -20.90
C LYS A 113 25.14 -12.09 -19.64
N THR A 114 25.72 -11.09 -18.96
CA THR A 114 25.29 -10.57 -17.65
C THR A 114 24.37 -9.34 -17.73
N THR A 115 23.65 -9.14 -18.85
CA THR A 115 22.78 -7.96 -19.05
C THR A 115 21.46 -8.01 -18.28
N GLU A 116 21.19 -9.12 -17.58
CA GLU A 116 19.93 -9.33 -16.86
C GLU A 116 19.98 -8.82 -15.42
N PHE A 117 18.83 -8.35 -14.91
CA PHE A 117 18.66 -7.92 -13.52
C PHE A 117 18.96 -9.03 -12.50
N ALA A 118 18.61 -10.28 -12.85
CA ALA A 118 18.88 -11.46 -12.04
C ALA A 118 19.46 -12.55 -12.95
N LEU A 119 20.64 -13.05 -12.60
CA LEU A 119 21.35 -14.04 -13.36
C LEU A 119 20.94 -15.44 -12.89
N ARG A 120 20.48 -16.30 -13.79
CA ARG A 120 20.19 -17.70 -13.43
C ARG A 120 21.47 -18.41 -12.99
N TRP A 121 21.50 -18.89 -11.76
CA TRP A 121 22.65 -19.56 -11.16
C TRP A 121 22.54 -21.07 -11.35
N LYS A 122 23.34 -21.61 -12.27
CA LYS A 122 23.37 -23.05 -12.61
C LYS A 122 24.23 -23.82 -11.60
N THR A 123 23.69 -24.06 -10.40
CA THR A 123 24.41 -24.77 -9.32
C THR A 123 24.58 -26.27 -9.54
N ALA A 124 23.81 -26.88 -10.46
CA ALA A 124 23.71 -28.34 -10.59
C ALA A 124 24.60 -28.96 -11.69
N THR A 125 25.15 -28.15 -12.61
CA THR A 125 25.86 -28.67 -13.79
C THR A 125 27.35 -28.39 -13.79
N ASN A 126 27.85 -27.40 -13.04
CA ASN A 126 29.27 -27.05 -12.97
C ASN A 126 29.70 -26.93 -11.50
N ALA A 127 30.43 -27.93 -10.99
CA ALA A 127 30.96 -27.94 -9.63
C ALA A 127 31.89 -26.73 -9.31
N VAL A 128 32.40 -26.06 -10.35
CA VAL A 128 33.49 -25.08 -10.25
C VAL A 128 33.01 -23.69 -9.78
N ALA A 129 31.84 -23.21 -10.21
CA ALA A 129 31.26 -21.92 -9.78
C ALA A 129 29.98 -22.11 -8.91
N GLY A 130 30.04 -23.09 -8.01
CA GLY A 130 28.95 -23.47 -7.11
C GLY A 130 28.92 -22.68 -5.79
N LYS A 131 28.16 -23.18 -4.79
CA LYS A 131 28.04 -22.54 -3.46
C LYS A 131 29.37 -22.36 -2.73
N LYS A 132 30.29 -23.33 -2.88
CA LYS A 132 31.63 -23.28 -2.27
C LYS A 132 32.46 -22.13 -2.86
N TRP A 133 32.46 -22.00 -4.19
CA TRP A 133 33.12 -20.89 -4.89
C TRP A 133 32.57 -19.54 -4.42
N LEU A 134 31.25 -19.37 -4.39
CA LEU A 134 30.64 -18.12 -3.94
C LEU A 134 31.06 -17.78 -2.49
N THR A 135 31.12 -18.78 -1.61
CA THR A 135 31.59 -18.61 -0.24
C THR A 135 33.06 -18.16 -0.19
N ASN A 136 33.92 -18.71 -1.04
CA ASN A 136 35.33 -18.33 -1.12
C ASN A 136 35.51 -16.92 -1.69
N VAL A 137 34.76 -16.55 -2.73
CA VAL A 137 34.75 -15.19 -3.28
C VAL A 137 34.38 -14.18 -2.19
N TRP A 138 33.29 -14.41 -1.44
CA TRP A 138 32.90 -13.49 -0.37
C TRP A 138 33.86 -13.46 0.83
N LYS A 139 34.65 -14.51 1.06
CA LYS A 139 35.75 -14.48 2.04
C LYS A 139 36.91 -13.62 1.54
N PHE A 140 37.24 -13.73 0.26
CA PHE A 140 38.28 -12.92 -0.37
C PHE A 140 37.88 -11.44 -0.41
N LEU A 141 36.62 -11.14 -0.68
CA LEU A 141 36.10 -9.77 -0.71
C LEU A 141 36.04 -9.10 0.67
N GLN A 142 36.27 -9.80 1.79
CA GLN A 142 36.26 -9.18 3.12
C GLN A 142 37.29 -8.06 3.27
N ASP A 143 38.38 -8.10 2.50
CA ASP A 143 39.48 -7.15 2.57
C ASP A 143 39.33 -5.97 1.58
N TYR A 144 38.19 -5.87 0.88
CA TYR A 144 37.95 -4.88 -0.17
C TYR A 144 36.69 -4.05 0.10
N ASP A 145 36.64 -2.84 -0.47
CA ASP A 145 35.39 -2.08 -0.54
C ASP A 145 34.44 -2.77 -1.52
N ILE A 146 33.27 -3.16 -1.03
CA ILE A 146 32.29 -3.89 -1.83
C ILE A 146 31.63 -3.00 -2.90
N ASP A 147 31.71 -1.68 -2.77
CA ASP A 147 31.16 -0.74 -3.75
C ASP A 147 31.86 -0.88 -5.12
N ASP A 148 33.17 -1.21 -5.13
CA ASP A 148 33.94 -1.48 -6.35
C ASP A 148 33.42 -2.71 -7.13
N PHE A 149 32.72 -3.61 -6.44
CA PHE A 149 32.16 -4.84 -7.01
C PHE A 149 30.64 -4.78 -7.20
N SER A 150 30.04 -3.59 -7.00
CA SER A 150 28.60 -3.35 -6.97
C SER A 150 27.83 -3.88 -8.20
N ASP A 151 28.46 -3.92 -9.37
CA ASP A 151 27.86 -4.41 -10.61
C ASP A 151 27.94 -5.93 -10.82
N LEU A 152 28.67 -6.66 -9.97
CA LEU A 152 28.84 -8.10 -10.08
C LEU A 152 27.66 -8.87 -9.50
N HIS A 153 27.20 -9.90 -10.21
CA HIS A 153 26.14 -10.80 -9.75
C HIS A 153 26.64 -11.81 -8.71
N LEU A 154 26.79 -11.36 -7.46
CA LEU A 154 27.32 -12.17 -6.35
C LEU A 154 26.34 -12.32 -5.16
N LEU A 155 25.17 -11.67 -5.18
CA LEU A 155 24.17 -11.82 -4.11
C LEU A 155 23.16 -12.94 -4.42
N PRO A 156 23.11 -14.04 -3.67
CA PRO A 156 22.22 -15.16 -3.96
C PRO A 156 20.76 -14.90 -3.56
N SER A 157 19.81 -15.43 -4.34
CA SER A 157 18.38 -15.33 -4.05
C SER A 157 17.91 -16.21 -2.88
N CYS A 158 18.67 -17.25 -2.53
CA CYS A 158 18.46 -18.23 -1.46
C CYS A 158 17.02 -18.74 -1.23
N SER A 159 16.14 -18.69 -2.23
CA SER A 159 14.78 -19.21 -2.14
C SER A 159 14.76 -20.74 -2.13
N GLN A 160 13.90 -21.37 -1.33
CA GLN A 160 13.69 -22.83 -1.29
C GLN A 160 13.04 -23.43 -2.57
N GLY A 161 13.55 -23.14 -3.77
CA GLY A 161 13.02 -23.65 -5.03
C GLY A 161 14.10 -24.01 -6.06
N ASN A 162 13.71 -24.74 -7.12
CA ASN A 162 14.59 -25.24 -8.19
C ASN A 162 15.22 -24.16 -9.10
N LYS A 163 15.02 -22.86 -8.81
CA LYS A 163 15.59 -21.75 -9.58
C LYS A 163 16.41 -20.87 -8.64
N ASN A 164 17.73 -21.04 -8.69
CA ASN A 164 18.68 -20.18 -8.00
C ASN A 164 19.03 -18.99 -8.89
N PHE A 165 19.05 -17.79 -8.33
CA PHE A 165 19.49 -16.57 -9.01
C PHE A 165 20.61 -15.88 -8.23
N LEU A 166 21.43 -15.14 -8.96
CA LEU A 166 22.38 -14.18 -8.41
C LEU A 166 21.94 -12.77 -8.84
N TYR A 167 21.89 -11.86 -7.89
CA TYR A 167 21.65 -10.44 -8.07
C TYR A 167 22.97 -9.69 -8.03
N LYS A 168 22.99 -8.51 -8.66
CA LYS A 168 24.09 -7.56 -8.50
C LYS A 168 24.27 -7.20 -7.02
N ILE A 169 25.50 -6.97 -6.57
CA ILE A 169 25.74 -6.52 -5.19
C ILE A 169 24.99 -5.22 -4.87
N SER A 170 24.89 -4.31 -5.83
CA SER A 170 24.13 -3.06 -5.71
C SER A 170 22.62 -3.24 -5.52
N THR A 171 22.10 -4.47 -5.69
CA THR A 171 20.68 -4.76 -5.51
C THR A 171 20.33 -4.72 -4.03
N LYS A 172 19.49 -3.78 -3.63
CA LYS A 172 18.91 -3.75 -2.28
C LYS A 172 18.01 -4.97 -2.06
N VAL A 173 18.34 -5.80 -1.08
CA VAL A 173 17.61 -7.03 -0.73
C VAL A 173 17.08 -6.97 0.70
N LEU A 174 15.87 -7.47 0.90
CA LEU A 174 15.25 -7.60 2.22
C LEU A 174 15.30 -9.06 2.69
N LEU A 175 15.91 -9.30 3.83
CA LEU A 175 15.92 -10.62 4.45
C LEU A 175 14.55 -10.94 5.04
N LYS A 176 14.10 -12.17 4.81
CA LYS A 176 12.89 -12.71 5.46
C LYS A 176 13.18 -13.13 6.89
N THR A 177 14.30 -13.81 7.12
CA THR A 177 14.68 -14.36 8.42
C THR A 177 16.12 -14.00 8.74
N TYR A 178 16.37 -13.61 9.99
CA TYR A 178 17.71 -13.35 10.51
C TYR A 178 17.73 -13.49 12.03
N HIS A 179 18.83 -14.02 12.58
CA HIS A 179 18.95 -14.27 14.01
C HIS A 179 18.75 -12.98 14.83
N GLY A 180 17.95 -13.07 15.89
CA GLY A 180 17.64 -11.94 16.77
C GLY A 180 16.44 -11.09 16.33
N TYR A 181 15.88 -11.33 15.14
CA TYR A 181 14.68 -10.63 14.66
C TYR A 181 13.50 -11.59 14.47
N LYS A 182 12.30 -11.01 14.45
CA LYS A 182 11.09 -11.74 14.10
C LYS A 182 10.96 -11.84 12.58
N ASP A 183 10.76 -13.05 12.08
CA ASP A 183 10.58 -13.31 10.65
C ASP A 183 9.47 -12.46 10.02
N LEU A 184 9.71 -12.06 8.77
CA LEU A 184 8.67 -11.46 7.94
C LEU A 184 7.60 -12.49 7.58
N PRO A 185 6.31 -12.21 7.84
CA PRO A 185 5.24 -13.13 7.47
C PRO A 185 5.16 -13.34 5.95
N ASP A 186 4.94 -14.58 5.48
CA ASP A 186 4.84 -14.88 4.05
C ASP A 186 3.88 -13.99 3.27
N PRO A 187 2.67 -13.64 3.77
CA PRO A 187 1.77 -12.75 3.05
C PRO A 187 2.33 -11.33 2.88
N VAL A 188 3.16 -10.86 3.84
CA VAL A 188 3.85 -9.57 3.75
C VAL A 188 4.96 -9.66 2.71
N CYS A 189 5.72 -10.77 2.68
CA CYS A 189 6.75 -10.97 1.65
C CYS A 189 6.14 -11.00 0.24
N LYS A 190 5.02 -11.70 0.04
CA LYS A 190 4.33 -11.70 -1.25
C LYS A 190 3.83 -10.32 -1.66
N ALA A 191 3.25 -9.57 -0.71
CA ALA A 191 2.81 -8.20 -0.93
C ALA A 191 3.98 -7.30 -1.40
N LEU A 192 5.12 -7.36 -0.70
CA LEU A 192 6.33 -6.60 -1.03
C LEU A 192 6.95 -7.01 -2.39
N SER A 193 6.91 -8.29 -2.75
CA SER A 193 7.46 -8.75 -4.05
C SER A 193 6.65 -8.23 -5.25
N TYR A 194 5.34 -7.99 -5.09
CA TYR A 194 4.54 -7.30 -6.12
C TYR A 194 4.95 -5.83 -6.29
N LEU A 195 5.58 -5.23 -5.27
CA LEU A 195 6.16 -3.89 -5.32
C LEU A 195 7.61 -3.88 -5.84
N ASN A 196 8.05 -4.99 -6.46
CA ASN A 196 9.41 -5.19 -6.97
C ASN A 196 10.51 -5.04 -5.89
N ILE A 197 10.18 -5.39 -4.64
CA ILE A 197 11.18 -5.57 -3.58
C ILE A 197 11.71 -6.99 -3.65
N VAL A 198 13.04 -7.11 -3.70
CA VAL A 198 13.73 -8.42 -3.72
C VAL A 198 13.80 -8.94 -2.29
N ILE A 199 13.24 -10.13 -2.08
CA ILE A 199 13.20 -10.79 -0.78
C ILE A 199 14.03 -12.05 -0.85
N VAL A 200 14.92 -12.21 0.13
CA VAL A 200 15.83 -13.34 0.25
C VAL A 200 15.55 -14.03 1.58
N ASP A 201 15.44 -15.36 1.60
CA ASP A 201 15.11 -16.09 2.84
C ASP A 201 16.21 -15.88 3.90
N THR A 202 17.45 -16.20 3.54
CA THR A 202 18.66 -16.02 4.35
C THR A 202 19.87 -15.81 3.45
N LEU A 203 20.96 -15.25 3.97
CA LEU A 203 22.24 -15.17 3.26
C LEU A 203 23.32 -16.01 3.99
N PRO A 204 24.28 -16.59 3.24
CA PRO A 204 25.42 -17.27 3.84
C PRO A 204 26.22 -16.37 4.78
N LYS A 205 26.80 -16.95 5.84
CA LYS A 205 27.62 -16.22 6.83
C LYS A 205 28.77 -15.43 6.21
N ALA A 206 29.42 -15.99 5.18
CA ALA A 206 30.52 -15.30 4.49
C ALA A 206 30.10 -13.96 3.87
N ILE A 207 28.83 -13.84 3.43
CA ILE A 207 28.29 -12.58 2.91
C ILE A 207 27.95 -11.65 4.08
N MET A 208 27.29 -12.19 5.11
CA MET A 208 26.81 -11.40 6.26
C MET A 208 27.94 -10.85 7.15
N ASN A 209 29.15 -11.40 7.06
CA ASN A 209 30.30 -10.95 7.84
C ASN A 209 30.98 -9.71 7.26
N HIS A 210 30.70 -9.35 6.00
CA HIS A 210 31.31 -8.20 5.36
C HIS A 210 30.83 -6.90 6.01
N GLU A 211 31.75 -6.00 6.35
CA GLU A 211 31.47 -4.76 7.11
C GLU A 211 30.41 -3.88 6.44
N ASP A 212 30.55 -3.66 5.13
CA ASP A 212 29.65 -2.82 4.33
C ASP A 212 28.37 -3.50 3.78
N ILE A 213 28.09 -4.76 4.14
CA ILE A 213 26.96 -5.48 3.53
C ILE A 213 25.60 -4.84 3.84
N ASN A 214 25.50 -4.12 4.96
CA ASN A 214 24.31 -3.42 5.42
C ASN A 214 23.88 -2.27 4.48
N LYS A 215 24.75 -1.79 3.58
CA LYS A 215 24.39 -0.83 2.51
C LYS A 215 23.33 -1.41 1.57
N PHE A 216 23.38 -2.72 1.34
CA PHE A 216 22.55 -3.44 0.37
C PHE A 216 21.57 -4.42 1.01
N VAL A 217 21.90 -4.96 2.19
CA VAL A 217 21.10 -5.98 2.87
C VAL A 217 20.31 -5.38 4.02
N TYR A 218 18.99 -5.48 3.91
CA TYR A 218 18.02 -4.99 4.87
C TYR A 218 17.50 -6.14 5.73
N PHE A 219 17.48 -5.95 7.05
CA PHE A 219 16.95 -6.92 8.03
C PHE A 219 15.41 -6.93 8.09
N PRO A 220 14.78 -8.00 8.60
CA PRO A 220 13.32 -8.15 8.68
C PRO A 220 12.61 -7.24 9.72
N THR A 221 12.98 -5.96 9.79
CA THR A 221 12.41 -4.96 10.68
C THR A 221 11.41 -4.07 9.95
N ILE A 222 10.51 -3.42 10.70
CA ILE A 222 9.52 -2.51 10.10
C ILE A 222 10.22 -1.28 9.52
N GLU A 223 11.26 -0.78 10.18
CA GLU A 223 12.06 0.38 9.74
C GLU A 223 12.68 0.12 8.37
N ASN A 224 13.29 -1.05 8.19
CA ASN A 224 13.91 -1.44 6.93
C ASN A 224 12.88 -1.71 5.82
N VAL A 225 11.72 -2.26 6.17
CA VAL A 225 10.61 -2.39 5.20
C VAL A 225 10.14 -1.01 4.74
N LEU A 226 10.00 -0.04 5.64
CA LEU A 226 9.60 1.32 5.29
C LEU A 226 10.68 2.04 4.46
N GLN A 227 11.95 1.85 4.77
CA GLN A 227 13.06 2.38 3.97
C GLN A 227 13.06 1.79 2.54
N MET A 228 12.83 0.48 2.40
CA MET A 228 12.70 -0.16 1.10
C MET A 228 11.48 0.34 0.32
N LEU A 229 10.36 0.62 0.99
CA LEU A 229 9.20 1.24 0.35
C LEU A 229 9.51 2.67 -0.10
N GLU A 230 10.26 3.43 0.69
CA GLU A 230 10.73 4.76 0.32
C GLU A 230 11.64 4.71 -0.93
N ASP A 231 12.56 3.74 -0.99
CA ASP A 231 13.39 3.50 -2.18
C ASP A 231 12.57 3.19 -3.42
N VAL A 232 11.49 2.41 -3.29
CA VAL A 232 10.57 2.12 -4.42
C VAL A 232 9.93 3.40 -4.97
N THR A 233 9.74 4.44 -4.14
CA THR A 233 9.20 5.73 -4.62
C THR A 233 10.15 6.47 -5.55
N LEU A 234 11.45 6.20 -5.46
CA LEU A 234 12.49 6.86 -6.27
C LEU A 234 12.74 6.16 -7.61
N ARG A 235 12.16 4.97 -7.82
CA ARG A 235 12.38 4.17 -9.04
C ARG A 235 11.42 4.59 -10.16
N LEU A 236 11.88 4.49 -11.40
CA LEU A 236 11.08 4.79 -12.60
C LEU A 236 9.87 3.85 -12.76
N ASP A 237 9.94 2.64 -12.21
CA ASP A 237 8.89 1.61 -12.29
C ASP A 237 7.88 1.67 -11.15
N SER A 238 7.96 2.65 -10.25
CA SER A 238 7.11 2.77 -9.05
C SER A 238 5.60 2.67 -9.37
N SER A 239 5.16 3.36 -10.43
CA SER A 239 3.77 3.33 -10.90
C SER A 239 3.33 1.94 -11.35
N GLN A 240 4.21 1.21 -12.03
CA GLN A 240 3.95 -0.15 -12.51
C GLN A 240 3.91 -1.14 -11.34
N ALA A 241 4.78 -0.95 -10.35
CA ALA A 241 4.80 -1.72 -9.11
C ALA A 241 3.48 -1.55 -8.32
N ILE A 242 2.98 -0.32 -8.18
CA ILE A 242 1.67 -0.03 -7.56
C ILE A 242 0.54 -0.73 -8.32
N GLN A 243 0.52 -0.64 -9.66
CA GLN A 243 -0.50 -1.29 -10.49
C GLN A 243 -0.47 -2.81 -10.34
N LYS A 244 0.72 -3.42 -10.36
CA LYS A 244 0.92 -4.85 -10.17
C LYS A 244 0.44 -5.30 -8.78
N PHE A 245 0.78 -4.57 -7.73
CA PHE A 245 0.26 -4.82 -6.39
C PHE A 245 -1.27 -4.75 -6.36
N ASN A 246 -1.85 -3.66 -6.89
CA ASN A 246 -3.29 -3.45 -6.87
C ASN A 246 -4.06 -4.51 -7.69
N LYS A 247 -3.47 -5.05 -8.75
CA LYS A 247 -4.09 -6.10 -9.57
C LYS A 247 -3.93 -7.51 -8.99
N THR A 248 -2.77 -7.83 -8.42
CA THR A 248 -2.38 -9.23 -8.11
C THR A 248 -2.48 -9.59 -6.63
N CYS A 249 -2.32 -8.62 -5.73
CA CYS A 249 -2.28 -8.89 -4.29
C CYS A 249 -3.65 -9.37 -3.77
N THR A 250 -3.65 -10.50 -3.07
CA THR A 250 -4.87 -11.10 -2.49
C THR A 250 -5.33 -10.35 -1.24
N GLU A 251 -6.58 -10.58 -0.82
CA GLU A 251 -7.14 -9.94 0.38
C GLU A 251 -6.33 -10.26 1.65
N LYS A 252 -5.89 -11.52 1.80
CA LYS A 252 -5.06 -11.97 2.92
C LYS A 252 -3.72 -11.23 2.95
N GLU A 253 -3.07 -11.08 1.80
CA GLU A 253 -1.80 -10.38 1.65
C GLU A 253 -1.96 -8.89 1.97
N ARG A 254 -2.97 -8.22 1.42
CA ARG A 254 -3.29 -6.81 1.72
C ARG A 254 -3.51 -6.57 3.20
N THR A 255 -4.35 -7.39 3.84
CA THR A 255 -4.69 -7.24 5.25
C THR A 255 -3.47 -7.43 6.14
N LYS A 256 -2.65 -8.47 5.88
CA LYS A 256 -1.44 -8.72 6.65
C LYS A 256 -0.37 -7.67 6.41
N PHE A 257 -0.24 -7.17 5.19
CA PHE A 257 0.66 -6.07 4.84
C PHE A 257 0.24 -4.76 5.53
N ALA A 258 -1.02 -4.36 5.43
CA ALA A 258 -1.55 -3.16 6.09
C ALA A 258 -1.34 -3.20 7.61
N ASN A 259 -1.66 -4.34 8.24
CA ASN A 259 -1.43 -4.54 9.67
C ASN A 259 0.05 -4.56 10.05
N TYR A 260 0.94 -4.99 9.13
CA TYR A 260 2.38 -4.95 9.36
C TYR A 260 2.90 -3.51 9.36
N ILE A 261 2.50 -2.71 8.37
CA ILE A 261 2.84 -1.29 8.28
C ILE A 261 2.32 -0.49 9.48
N ALA A 262 1.11 -0.79 9.94
CA ALA A 262 0.48 -0.10 11.06
C ALA A 262 1.19 -0.29 12.41
N LYS A 263 2.17 -1.20 12.51
CA LYS A 263 3.02 -1.35 13.70
C LYS A 263 3.93 -0.14 13.92
N ASN A 264 4.22 0.63 12.86
CA ASN A 264 4.94 1.89 13.01
C ASN A 264 3.95 3.04 13.20
N SER A 265 4.15 3.85 14.24
CA SER A 265 3.32 5.01 14.54
C SER A 265 3.59 6.19 13.61
N TYR A 266 4.78 6.25 13.01
CA TYR A 266 5.22 7.36 12.18
C TYR A 266 5.62 6.89 10.79
N LEU A 267 5.11 7.56 9.76
CA LEU A 267 5.44 7.29 8.36
C LEU A 267 6.00 8.56 7.72
N SER A 268 7.08 8.44 6.94
CA SER A 268 7.62 9.57 6.17
C SER A 268 6.63 10.03 5.11
N SER A 269 6.68 11.30 4.70
CA SER A 269 5.76 11.86 3.70
C SER A 269 5.80 11.09 2.36
N LYS A 270 6.98 10.61 1.96
CA LYS A 270 7.14 9.79 0.75
C LYS A 270 6.42 8.45 0.89
N VAL A 271 6.56 7.78 2.03
CA VAL A 271 5.89 6.51 2.32
C VAL A 271 4.37 6.70 2.45
N VAL A 272 3.90 7.78 3.09
CA VAL A 272 2.47 8.13 3.16
C VAL A 272 1.87 8.29 1.76
N ASN A 273 2.50 9.07 0.88
CA ASN A 273 2.06 9.26 -0.50
C ASN A 273 2.12 7.97 -1.34
N PHE A 274 3.02 7.05 -1.01
CA PHE A 274 3.09 5.75 -1.67
C PHE A 274 1.96 4.82 -1.22
N ILE A 275 1.78 4.68 0.10
CA ILE A 275 0.74 3.83 0.70
C ILE A 275 -0.66 4.32 0.32
N SER A 276 -0.86 5.64 0.19
CA SER A 276 -2.17 6.20 -0.16
C SER A 276 -2.70 5.74 -1.52
N LYS A 277 -1.82 5.21 -2.39
CA LYS A 277 -2.15 4.69 -3.72
C LYS A 277 -2.35 3.17 -3.75
N LEU A 278 -2.02 2.48 -2.65
CA LEU A 278 -2.21 1.04 -2.55
C LEU A 278 -3.64 0.73 -2.11
N GLN A 279 -4.27 -0.23 -2.78
CA GLN A 279 -5.63 -0.69 -2.46
C GLN A 279 -5.64 -1.63 -1.25
N ILE A 280 -5.19 -1.15 -0.09
CA ILE A 280 -5.04 -1.94 1.14
C ILE A 280 -6.19 -1.75 2.14
N PHE A 281 -7.12 -0.83 1.84
CA PHE A 281 -8.30 -0.56 2.64
C PHE A 281 -9.54 -1.19 2.03
N LYS A 282 -10.60 -1.33 2.83
CA LYS A 282 -11.91 -1.79 2.36
C LYS A 282 -12.92 -0.66 2.38
N GLU A 283 -13.69 -0.54 1.30
CA GLU A 283 -14.87 0.33 1.25
C GLU A 283 -16.05 -0.38 1.94
N LYS A 284 -16.79 0.36 2.76
CA LYS A 284 -17.77 -0.16 3.71
C LYS A 284 -19.02 -0.74 3.05
N ASN A 285 -19.50 -0.15 1.95
CA ASN A 285 -20.78 -0.52 1.33
C ASN A 285 -20.67 -1.69 0.35
N SER A 286 -19.57 -1.76 -0.40
CA SER A 286 -19.28 -2.73 -1.45
C SER A 286 -18.32 -3.84 -0.99
N GLY A 287 -17.53 -3.60 0.06
CA GLY A 287 -16.48 -4.50 0.51
C GLY A 287 -15.25 -4.55 -0.41
N ARG A 288 -15.22 -3.73 -1.48
CA ARG A 288 -14.12 -3.71 -2.45
C ARG A 288 -12.84 -3.15 -1.82
N ASN A 289 -11.70 -3.61 -2.30
CA ASN A 289 -10.41 -3.05 -1.90
C ASN A 289 -10.21 -1.70 -2.60
N VAL A 290 -9.91 -0.66 -1.82
CA VAL A 290 -9.73 0.72 -2.29
C VAL A 290 -8.47 1.33 -1.70
N SER A 291 -7.97 2.36 -2.37
CA SER A 291 -6.87 3.18 -1.86
C SER A 291 -7.40 4.37 -1.08
N SER A 292 -6.61 4.95 -0.17
CA SER A 292 -7.05 6.14 0.56
C SER A 292 -7.05 7.41 -0.31
N SER A 293 -6.39 7.37 -1.48
CA SER A 293 -6.51 8.43 -2.49
C SER A 293 -7.84 8.39 -3.24
N GLU A 294 -8.51 7.23 -3.23
CA GLU A 294 -9.81 7.03 -3.86
C GLU A 294 -10.96 7.26 -2.88
N VAL A 295 -10.88 6.66 -1.69
CA VAL A 295 -11.87 6.83 -0.61
C VAL A 295 -11.12 7.31 0.63
N ASN A 296 -11.36 8.57 1.01
CA ASN A 296 -10.55 9.27 2.00
C ASN A 296 -11.32 9.64 3.27
N ILE A 297 -12.38 8.90 3.62
CA ILE A 297 -13.24 9.23 4.76
C ILE A 297 -13.66 7.97 5.49
N ILE A 298 -13.76 8.05 6.81
CA ILE A 298 -14.37 7.02 7.66
C ILE A 298 -15.65 7.60 8.23
N ALA A 299 -16.74 6.87 8.10
CA ALA A 299 -18.03 7.25 8.64
C ALA A 299 -18.49 6.20 9.66
N ASP A 300 -18.88 6.65 10.86
CA ASP A 300 -19.60 5.79 11.78
C ASP A 300 -21.04 5.57 11.29
N THR A 301 -21.32 4.33 10.90
CA THR A 301 -22.61 3.94 10.31
C THR A 301 -23.16 2.65 10.89
N GLU A 302 -22.54 2.09 11.94
CA GLU A 302 -22.85 0.72 12.41
C GLU A 302 -24.29 0.58 12.89
N GLN A 303 -24.84 1.63 13.49
CA GLN A 303 -26.20 1.63 14.05
C GLN A 303 -27.23 2.23 13.09
N LEU A 304 -26.84 2.68 11.90
CA LEU A 304 -27.74 3.37 11.00
C LEU A 304 -28.68 2.39 10.31
N PRO A 305 -29.97 2.74 10.15
CA PRO A 305 -30.96 1.85 9.55
C PRO A 305 -30.85 1.77 8.01
N ILE A 306 -30.04 2.65 7.40
CA ILE A 306 -29.87 2.78 5.96
C ILE A 306 -28.39 3.01 5.62
N LYS A 307 -27.99 2.60 4.41
CA LYS A 307 -26.62 2.79 3.93
C LYS A 307 -26.30 4.28 3.75
N TYR A 308 -25.08 4.66 4.11
CA TYR A 308 -24.58 6.01 3.83
C TYR A 308 -24.31 6.16 2.33
N HIS A 309 -24.72 7.29 1.75
CA HIS A 309 -24.67 7.48 0.29
C HIS A 309 -23.26 7.75 -0.24
N LYS A 310 -22.33 8.20 0.60
CA LYS A 310 -20.93 8.38 0.24
C LYS A 310 -20.14 7.10 0.51
N GLU A 311 -19.13 6.87 -0.33
CA GLU A 311 -18.15 5.82 -0.07
C GLU A 311 -17.36 6.16 1.19
N SER A 312 -17.10 5.14 2.03
CA SER A 312 -16.32 5.32 3.26
C SER A 312 -15.48 4.08 3.53
N LEU A 313 -14.35 4.28 4.20
CA LEU A 313 -13.47 3.20 4.61
C LEU A 313 -14.03 2.47 5.84
N VAL A 314 -13.78 1.17 5.91
CA VAL A 314 -13.98 0.37 7.12
C VAL A 314 -12.92 0.76 8.15
N TYR A 315 -13.36 1.24 9.31
CA TYR A 315 -12.47 1.51 10.42
C TYR A 315 -11.92 0.20 11.02
N SER A 316 -10.62 0.16 11.29
CA SER A 316 -9.96 -0.91 12.03
C SER A 316 -9.03 -0.32 13.07
N LYS A 317 -9.19 -0.71 14.33
CA LYS A 317 -8.30 -0.27 15.43
C LYS A 317 -6.83 -0.60 15.14
N HIS A 318 -6.57 -1.71 14.43
CA HIS A 318 -5.21 -2.10 14.04
C HIS A 318 -4.57 -1.16 13.02
N LEU A 319 -5.35 -0.40 12.27
CA LEU A 319 -4.88 0.53 11.23
C LEU A 319 -4.94 2.00 11.68
N HIS A 320 -5.28 2.27 12.94
CA HIS A 320 -5.53 3.62 13.44
C HIS A 320 -4.33 4.56 13.21
N SER A 321 -3.12 4.12 13.53
CA SER A 321 -1.88 4.88 13.27
C SER A 321 -1.69 5.20 11.79
N THR A 322 -1.85 4.21 10.91
CA THR A 322 -1.73 4.40 9.45
C THR A 322 -2.76 5.41 8.92
N LEU A 323 -4.01 5.33 9.40
CA LEU A 323 -5.10 6.23 8.99
C LEU A 323 -4.83 7.68 9.43
N ILE A 324 -4.27 7.88 10.64
CA ILE A 324 -3.82 9.21 11.10
C ILE A 324 -2.70 9.75 10.22
N ASN A 325 -1.68 8.94 9.90
CA ASN A 325 -0.58 9.36 9.02
C ASN A 325 -1.09 9.74 7.62
N LEU A 326 -2.14 9.07 7.13
CA LEU A 326 -2.82 9.37 5.87
C LEU A 326 -3.80 10.54 5.95
N GLN A 327 -3.99 11.13 7.14
CA GLN A 327 -4.92 12.24 7.39
C GLN A 327 -6.36 11.93 6.95
N VAL A 328 -6.81 10.70 7.15
CA VAL A 328 -8.19 10.28 6.83
C VAL A 328 -9.14 10.78 7.92
N PRO A 329 -10.06 11.73 7.64
CA PRO A 329 -11.05 12.18 8.61
C PRO A 329 -11.99 11.05 9.05
N ILE A 330 -12.29 11.03 10.35
CA ILE A 330 -13.31 10.19 10.97
C ILE A 330 -14.51 11.08 11.28
N ILE A 331 -15.64 10.83 10.62
CA ILE A 331 -16.90 11.52 10.85
C ILE A 331 -17.72 10.72 11.85
N ASP A 332 -18.21 11.40 12.89
CA ASP A 332 -19.07 10.81 13.91
C ASP A 332 -20.47 10.46 13.37
N MET A 333 -21.21 9.65 14.12
CA MET A 333 -22.55 9.23 13.71
C MET A 333 -23.50 10.41 13.51
N GLU A 334 -23.37 11.47 14.28
CA GLU A 334 -24.31 12.58 14.28
C GLU A 334 -24.17 13.42 13.01
N ASP A 335 -22.94 13.68 12.57
CA ASP A 335 -22.65 14.38 11.32
C ASP A 335 -23.05 13.54 10.11
N VAL A 336 -22.89 12.21 10.18
CA VAL A 336 -23.44 11.30 9.17
C VAL A 336 -24.97 11.38 9.14
N VAL A 337 -25.63 11.40 10.30
CA VAL A 337 -27.09 11.55 10.40
C VAL A 337 -27.53 12.88 9.78
N ILE A 338 -26.84 13.98 10.06
CA ILE A 338 -27.12 15.31 9.49
C ILE A 338 -27.06 15.28 7.96
N ASP A 339 -26.01 14.68 7.40
CA ASP A 339 -25.80 14.60 5.95
C ASP A 339 -26.88 13.72 5.27
N ILE A 340 -27.20 12.57 5.86
CA ILE A 340 -28.31 11.70 5.40
C ILE A 340 -29.64 12.44 5.43
N MET A 341 -29.98 13.07 6.56
CA MET A 341 -31.25 13.78 6.76
C MET A 341 -31.37 14.97 5.80
N SER A 342 -30.27 15.67 5.51
CA SER A 342 -30.23 16.74 4.52
C SER A 342 -30.50 16.24 3.10
N CYS A 343 -30.03 15.04 2.74
CA CYS A 343 -30.37 14.39 1.47
C CYS A 343 -31.85 13.99 1.40
N LEU A 344 -32.41 13.49 2.51
CA LEU A 344 -33.84 13.16 2.63
C LEU A 344 -34.74 14.39 2.48
N GLN A 345 -34.38 15.50 3.12
CA GLN A 345 -35.11 16.77 3.00
C GLN A 345 -35.13 17.28 1.56
N ARG A 346 -34.04 17.10 0.81
CA ARG A 346 -33.93 17.46 -0.60
C ARG A 346 -34.59 16.45 -1.56
N GLY A 347 -35.03 15.29 -1.07
CA GLY A 347 -35.61 14.23 -1.90
C GLY A 347 -34.60 13.53 -2.81
N SER A 348 -33.35 13.38 -2.36
CA SER A 348 -32.23 12.82 -3.14
C SER A 348 -31.64 11.56 -2.50
N HIS A 349 -30.98 10.71 -3.29
CA HIS A 349 -30.24 9.49 -2.91
C HIS A 349 -31.02 8.35 -2.23
N TYR A 350 -32.20 8.63 -1.68
CA TYR A 350 -32.92 7.71 -0.81
C TYR A 350 -34.38 7.56 -1.22
N SER A 351 -34.86 6.33 -1.15
CA SER A 351 -36.26 5.97 -1.35
C SER A 351 -37.15 6.41 -0.18
N HIS A 352 -38.46 6.42 -0.42
CA HIS A 352 -39.45 6.69 0.62
C HIS A 352 -39.36 5.71 1.81
N ASN A 353 -39.11 4.42 1.56
CA ASN A 353 -38.92 3.44 2.62
C ASN A 353 -37.70 3.76 3.49
N GLN A 354 -36.59 4.17 2.87
CA GLN A 354 -35.38 4.59 3.60
C GLN A 354 -35.62 5.86 4.42
N MET A 355 -36.39 6.81 3.89
CA MET A 355 -36.84 7.98 4.64
C MET A 355 -37.60 7.58 5.91
N ASN A 356 -38.58 6.69 5.80
CA ASN A 356 -39.38 6.22 6.92
C ASN A 356 -38.52 5.51 7.98
N LEU A 357 -37.58 4.65 7.56
CA LEU A 357 -36.64 3.98 8.45
C LEU A 357 -35.74 4.98 9.19
N MET A 358 -35.20 5.96 8.47
CA MET A 358 -34.31 6.97 9.06
C MET A 358 -35.06 7.91 10.01
N MET A 359 -36.25 8.38 9.64
CA MET A 359 -37.09 9.19 10.52
C MET A 359 -37.46 8.43 11.78
N LYS A 360 -37.84 7.15 11.67
CA LYS A 360 -38.11 6.31 12.83
C LYS A 360 -36.89 6.17 13.73
N PHE A 361 -35.70 5.97 13.16
CA PHE A 361 -34.45 5.89 13.92
C PHE A 361 -34.15 7.19 14.67
N VAL A 362 -34.17 8.34 13.98
CA VAL A 362 -33.92 9.66 14.59
C VAL A 362 -34.93 9.94 15.70
N MET A 363 -36.22 9.70 15.43
CA MET A 363 -37.28 9.98 16.40
C MET A 363 -37.23 9.05 17.63
N ASN A 364 -36.78 7.80 17.48
CA ASN A 364 -36.58 6.90 18.61
C ASN A 364 -35.35 7.27 19.45
N LYS A 365 -34.34 7.89 18.83
CA LYS A 365 -33.10 8.34 19.48
C LYS A 365 -33.05 9.85 19.75
N LEU A 366 -34.20 10.53 19.77
CA LEU A 366 -34.30 11.98 19.98
C LEU A 366 -33.47 12.51 21.14
N LYS A 367 -33.53 11.85 22.30
CA LYS A 367 -32.77 12.25 23.50
C LYS A 367 -31.26 12.22 23.26
N THR A 368 -30.79 11.29 22.42
CA THR A 368 -29.38 11.18 22.05
C THR A 368 -28.94 12.31 21.12
N PHE A 369 -29.86 12.94 20.37
CA PHE A 369 -29.56 14.01 19.42
C PHE A 369 -29.95 15.41 19.93
N GLU A 370 -30.36 15.52 21.19
CA GLU A 370 -30.94 16.76 21.75
C GLU A 370 -29.94 17.92 21.76
N HIS A 371 -28.64 17.65 21.87
CA HIS A 371 -27.58 18.66 21.79
C HIS A 371 -27.26 19.14 20.37
N LYS A 372 -27.67 18.41 19.32
CA LYS A 372 -27.52 18.84 17.93
C LYS A 372 -28.87 19.25 17.35
N GLN A 373 -29.30 20.47 17.69
CA GLN A 373 -30.56 21.08 17.26
C GLN A 373 -30.77 21.04 15.74
N GLN A 374 -29.68 21.08 14.96
CA GLN A 374 -29.71 20.93 13.50
C GLN A 374 -30.44 19.67 13.03
N ILE A 375 -30.30 18.53 13.72
CA ILE A 375 -30.98 17.27 13.35
C ILE A 375 -32.50 17.45 13.46
N LEU A 376 -32.96 18.09 14.53
CA LEU A 376 -34.37 18.39 14.76
C LEU A 376 -34.92 19.35 13.70
N ASP A 377 -34.17 20.40 13.38
CA ASP A 377 -34.60 21.42 12.42
C ASP A 377 -34.74 20.85 11.01
N ILE A 378 -33.83 19.94 10.63
CA ILE A 378 -33.96 19.18 9.38
C ILE A 378 -35.17 18.25 9.45
N ALA A 379 -35.34 17.49 10.53
CA ALA A 379 -36.44 16.55 10.70
C ALA A 379 -37.83 17.21 10.56
N ARG A 380 -38.00 18.43 11.11
CA ARG A 380 -39.23 19.23 10.99
C ARG A 380 -39.58 19.57 9.53
N ASN A 381 -38.56 19.65 8.67
CA ASN A 381 -38.71 20.03 7.27
C ASN A 381 -38.80 18.84 6.31
N ILE A 382 -38.72 17.60 6.79
CA ILE A 382 -38.90 16.41 5.96
C ILE A 382 -40.39 16.09 5.80
N LYS A 383 -40.80 15.81 4.56
CA LYS A 383 -42.16 15.36 4.23
C LYS A 383 -42.32 13.86 4.53
N CYS A 384 -42.41 13.50 5.80
CA CYS A 384 -42.50 12.09 6.25
C CYS A 384 -43.81 11.74 6.95
N VAL A 385 -44.77 12.66 7.06
CA VAL A 385 -46.04 12.43 7.75
C VAL A 385 -47.15 12.25 6.71
N PRO A 386 -47.77 11.06 6.58
CA PRO A 386 -48.86 10.85 5.65
C PRO A 386 -50.14 11.51 6.19
N ASN A 387 -50.97 12.08 5.31
CA ASN A 387 -52.35 12.44 5.64
C ASN A 387 -53.33 11.31 5.29
N SER A 388 -54.65 11.53 5.45
CA SER A 388 -55.70 10.56 5.13
C SER A 388 -55.74 10.14 3.65
N ARG A 389 -55.26 10.98 2.71
CA ARG A 389 -55.07 10.62 1.29
C ARG A 389 -53.80 9.85 1.00
N GLY A 390 -52.91 9.71 1.98
CA GLY A 390 -51.58 9.14 1.79
C GLY A 390 -50.55 10.13 1.20
N GLU A 391 -50.90 11.42 1.07
CA GLU A 391 -49.94 12.44 0.69
C GLU A 391 -48.94 12.68 1.82
N MET A 392 -47.65 12.77 1.48
CA MET A 392 -46.59 13.03 2.45
C MET A 392 -46.45 14.54 2.70
N LYS A 393 -46.63 14.94 3.95
CA LYS A 393 -46.56 16.33 4.43
C LYS A 393 -45.48 16.49 5.48
N LYS A 394 -45.10 17.75 5.73
CA LYS A 394 -44.36 18.12 6.94
C LYS A 394 -45.30 18.10 8.14
N ALA A 395 -44.77 17.96 9.34
CA ALA A 395 -45.60 18.00 10.54
C ALA A 395 -46.31 19.36 10.72
N ASN A 396 -45.63 20.47 10.43
CA ASN A 396 -46.19 21.83 10.50
C ASN A 396 -47.16 22.20 9.38
N GLU A 397 -47.46 21.27 8.47
CA GLU A 397 -48.53 21.40 7.48
C GLU A 397 -49.83 20.71 7.96
N LEU A 398 -49.79 20.03 9.11
CA LEU A 398 -50.88 19.22 9.66
C LEU A 398 -51.26 19.69 11.06
N PHE A 399 -52.50 19.39 11.46
CA PHE A 399 -53.05 19.70 12.78
C PHE A 399 -53.01 18.48 13.70
N ASP A 400 -53.02 18.74 15.00
CA ASP A 400 -53.07 17.70 16.02
C ASP A 400 -54.49 17.06 16.09
N PRO A 401 -54.64 15.74 15.86
CA PRO A 401 -55.94 15.08 15.87
C PRO A 401 -56.58 14.94 17.26
N GLU A 402 -55.82 15.14 18.34
CA GLU A 402 -56.34 15.10 19.72
C GLU A 402 -56.58 16.51 20.30
N ASP A 403 -56.33 17.57 19.54
CA ASP A 403 -56.67 18.95 19.94
C ASP A 403 -58.18 19.17 19.88
N SER A 404 -58.80 19.38 21.05
CA SER A 404 -60.26 19.49 21.16
C SER A 404 -60.85 20.70 20.44
N ASP A 405 -60.08 21.78 20.32
CA ASP A 405 -60.53 23.03 19.71
C ASP A 405 -60.51 22.92 18.17
N LEU A 406 -59.52 22.22 17.62
CA LEU A 406 -59.35 22.07 16.16
C LEU A 406 -60.03 20.85 15.56
N LYS A 407 -60.22 19.79 16.36
CA LYS A 407 -60.75 18.51 15.90
C LYS A 407 -62.06 18.66 15.15
N TRP A 408 -62.98 19.48 15.65
CA TRP A 408 -64.32 19.62 15.06
C TRP A 408 -64.36 20.55 13.84
N ILE A 409 -63.45 21.52 13.76
CA ILE A 409 -63.36 22.47 12.64
C ILE A 409 -62.79 21.76 11.40
N ILE A 410 -61.81 20.90 11.61
CA ILE A 410 -60.97 20.30 10.55
C ILE A 410 -61.41 18.86 10.22
N ILE A 411 -62.39 18.32 10.95
CA ILE A 411 -62.87 16.94 10.75
C ILE A 411 -63.24 16.69 9.28
N GLY A 412 -62.82 15.56 8.73
CA GLY A 412 -63.09 15.19 7.34
C GLY A 412 -62.30 15.96 6.28
N GLN A 413 -61.33 16.78 6.66
CA GLN A 413 -60.30 17.32 5.76
C GLN A 413 -59.02 16.47 5.84
N ASP A 414 -58.21 16.50 4.80
CA ASP A 414 -56.94 15.75 4.73
C ASP A 414 -55.76 16.48 5.39
N LEU A 415 -56.06 17.15 6.51
CA LEU A 415 -55.15 18.02 7.26
C LEU A 415 -54.73 17.43 8.61
N PHE A 416 -55.15 16.20 8.92
CA PHE A 416 -54.66 15.43 10.06
C PHE A 416 -53.65 14.36 9.63
N PRO A 417 -52.68 14.02 10.49
CA PRO A 417 -51.78 12.90 10.23
C PRO A 417 -52.53 11.57 10.27
N ASN A 418 -52.28 10.72 9.27
CA ASN A 418 -52.76 9.34 9.27
C ASN A 418 -51.82 8.46 10.10
N MET A 419 -52.12 8.36 11.39
CA MET A 419 -51.29 7.62 12.35
C MET A 419 -51.26 6.10 12.10
N LYS A 420 -52.14 5.54 11.27
CA LYS A 420 -52.11 4.10 10.93
C LYS A 420 -50.93 3.75 10.02
N THR A 421 -50.51 4.69 9.16
CA THR A 421 -49.43 4.49 8.19
C THR A 421 -48.18 5.33 8.50
N CYS A 422 -48.26 6.21 9.50
CA CYS A 422 -47.13 7.06 9.90
C CYS A 422 -45.98 6.23 10.50
N PRO A 423 -44.72 6.48 10.09
CA PRO A 423 -43.56 5.72 10.60
C PRO A 423 -43.17 6.04 12.05
N VAL A 424 -43.77 7.09 12.63
CA VAL A 424 -43.45 7.64 13.96
C VAL A 424 -44.73 7.82 14.79
N THR A 425 -44.59 7.89 16.11
CA THR A 425 -45.72 8.05 17.05
C THR A 425 -46.29 9.46 17.04
N LEU A 426 -47.56 9.63 17.44
CA LEU A 426 -48.19 10.95 17.49
C LEU A 426 -47.41 11.94 18.38
N LYS A 427 -46.91 11.47 19.53
CA LYS A 427 -46.04 12.25 20.43
C LYS A 427 -44.76 12.73 19.73
N GLN A 428 -44.19 11.94 18.84
CA GLN A 428 -43.04 12.31 18.03
C GLN A 428 -43.42 13.33 16.95
N VAL A 429 -44.55 13.15 16.25
CA VAL A 429 -45.03 14.12 15.25
C VAL A 429 -45.32 15.48 15.89
N ARG A 430 -45.91 15.51 17.10
CA ARG A 430 -46.07 16.75 17.89
C ARG A 430 -44.76 17.51 18.06
N LYS A 431 -43.67 16.82 18.40
CA LYS A 431 -42.33 17.43 18.54
C LYS A 431 -41.77 17.98 17.22
N LEU A 432 -42.23 17.46 16.09
CA LEU A 432 -41.89 17.98 14.76
C LEU A 432 -42.72 19.22 14.38
N GLY A 433 -43.69 19.61 15.21
CA GLY A 433 -44.45 20.85 15.07
C GLY A 433 -45.84 20.66 14.45
N LEU A 434 -46.62 19.66 14.89
CA LEU A 434 -48.06 19.65 14.56
C LEU A 434 -48.70 20.92 15.09
N LYS A 435 -49.56 21.54 14.27
CA LYS A 435 -50.31 22.72 14.70
C LYS A 435 -51.34 22.36 15.76
N THR A 436 -51.27 23.05 16.88
CA THR A 436 -52.29 23.09 17.93
C THR A 436 -53.13 24.37 17.82
N GLY A 437 -54.19 24.49 18.62
CA GLY A 437 -55.09 25.66 18.59
C GLY A 437 -54.39 27.02 18.69
N SER A 438 -53.27 27.09 19.42
CA SER A 438 -52.45 28.30 19.59
C SER A 438 -51.54 28.63 18.40
N GLU A 439 -51.30 27.68 17.48
CA GLU A 439 -50.40 27.82 16.34
C GLU A 439 -51.14 27.98 15.01
N VAL A 440 -52.47 28.00 15.05
CA VAL A 440 -53.33 28.27 13.89
C VAL A 440 -53.15 29.72 13.45
N ASN A 441 -53.08 29.96 12.14
CA ASN A 441 -53.00 31.32 11.58
C ASN A 441 -54.25 31.69 10.78
N ALA A 442 -54.35 32.96 10.37
CA ALA A 442 -55.47 33.48 9.59
C ALA A 442 -55.71 32.68 8.29
N ASP A 443 -54.66 32.26 7.59
CA ASP A 443 -54.78 31.49 6.35
C ASP A 443 -55.38 30.10 6.59
N ASP A 444 -55.02 29.46 7.71
CA ASP A 444 -55.58 28.16 8.11
C ASP A 444 -57.08 28.29 8.39
N ILE A 445 -57.50 29.36 9.07
CA ILE A 445 -58.91 29.68 9.33
C ILE A 445 -59.68 29.90 8.01
N VAL A 446 -59.13 30.71 7.11
CA VAL A 446 -59.74 30.98 5.79
C VAL A 446 -59.89 29.69 4.99
N LYS A 447 -58.87 28.82 4.98
CA LYS A 447 -58.95 27.52 4.29
C LYS A 447 -60.04 26.63 4.89
N CYS A 448 -60.16 26.59 6.22
CA CYS A 448 -61.22 25.83 6.88
C CYS A 448 -62.61 26.39 6.55
N ALA A 449 -62.80 27.71 6.60
CA ALA A 449 -64.06 28.35 6.26
C ALA A 449 -64.50 28.04 4.82
N LYS A 450 -63.60 28.18 3.85
CA LYS A 450 -63.86 27.83 2.44
C LYS A 450 -64.21 26.35 2.27
N HIS A 451 -63.52 25.46 2.99
CA HIS A 451 -63.82 24.03 2.94
C HIS A 451 -65.22 23.73 3.51
N ILE A 452 -65.62 24.39 4.61
CA ILE A 452 -66.95 24.24 5.19
C ILE A 452 -68.02 24.73 4.21
N GLU A 453 -67.80 25.87 3.55
CA GLU A 453 -68.70 26.42 2.52
C GLU A 453 -68.89 25.45 1.34
N SER A 454 -67.80 24.83 0.87
CA SER A 454 -67.82 23.90 -0.28
C SER A 454 -68.41 22.51 0.03
N ASN A 455 -68.82 22.24 1.28
CA ASN A 455 -69.22 20.91 1.71
C ASN A 455 -70.71 20.63 1.38
N ALA A 456 -70.99 19.50 0.72
CA ALA A 456 -72.33 19.20 0.18
C ALA A 456 -73.38 18.77 1.24
N HIS A 457 -72.95 18.37 2.44
CA HIS A 457 -73.84 17.88 3.49
C HIS A 457 -74.18 18.97 4.51
N LYS A 458 -75.43 19.47 4.46
CA LYS A 458 -75.93 20.61 5.24
C LYS A 458 -75.79 20.45 6.76
N GLU A 459 -76.13 19.29 7.32
CA GLU A 459 -76.00 19.04 8.78
C GLU A 459 -74.55 19.03 9.27
N ALA A 460 -73.63 18.49 8.46
CA ALA A 460 -72.20 18.49 8.76
C ALA A 460 -71.60 19.89 8.60
N GLN A 461 -72.14 20.69 7.67
CA GLN A 461 -71.77 22.08 7.47
C GLN A 461 -72.19 22.95 8.67
N ASP A 462 -73.45 22.88 9.11
CA ASP A 462 -73.95 23.66 10.24
C ASP A 462 -73.15 23.38 11.52
N ARG A 463 -72.89 22.10 11.82
CA ARG A 463 -72.10 21.71 13.00
C ARG A 463 -70.67 22.25 12.95
N ARG A 464 -70.02 22.21 11.78
CA ARG A 464 -68.64 22.73 11.62
C ARG A 464 -68.61 24.25 11.67
N SER A 465 -69.59 24.94 11.08
CA SER A 465 -69.73 26.39 11.14
C SER A 465 -69.88 26.89 12.57
N SER A 466 -70.72 26.25 13.38
CA SER A 466 -70.86 26.61 14.80
C SER A 466 -69.56 26.40 15.58
N GLN A 467 -68.85 25.30 15.34
CA GLN A 467 -67.58 25.02 16.01
C GLN A 467 -66.47 26.01 15.60
N LEU A 468 -66.42 26.40 14.32
CA LEU A 468 -65.52 27.46 13.85
C LEU A 468 -65.85 28.80 14.51
N PHE A 469 -67.13 29.13 14.64
CA PHE A 469 -67.58 30.35 15.31
C PHE A 469 -67.19 30.36 16.81
N ASP A 470 -67.44 29.26 17.53
CA ASP A 470 -67.02 29.10 18.93
C ASP A 470 -65.50 29.25 19.10
N PHE A 471 -64.72 28.69 18.17
CA PHE A 471 -63.27 28.83 18.16
C PHE A 471 -62.82 30.28 17.97
N LEU A 472 -63.44 31.01 17.04
CA LEU A 472 -63.14 32.42 16.80
C LEU A 472 -63.52 33.29 17.99
N GLN A 473 -64.64 33.00 18.67
CA GLN A 473 -65.01 33.68 19.92
C GLN A 473 -63.96 33.51 21.02
N LYS A 474 -63.39 32.29 21.14
CA LYS A 474 -62.31 32.01 22.10
C LYS A 474 -60.96 32.62 21.69
N ASN A 475 -60.77 32.99 20.43
CA ASN A 475 -59.51 33.51 19.88
C ASN A 475 -59.71 34.86 19.15
N PRO A 476 -59.91 35.98 19.89
CA PRO A 476 -60.30 37.24 19.27
C PRO A 476 -59.24 37.88 18.36
N CYS A 477 -57.98 37.44 18.44
CA CYS A 477 -56.89 37.91 17.59
C CYS A 477 -57.13 37.68 16.09
N PHE A 478 -58.02 36.74 15.72
CA PHE A 478 -58.42 36.51 14.34
C PHE A 478 -59.45 37.51 13.79
N TYR A 479 -60.06 38.35 14.65
CA TYR A 479 -60.97 39.41 14.18
C TYR A 479 -60.21 40.64 13.66
N ASP A 480 -59.00 40.91 14.15
CA ASP A 480 -58.16 42.05 13.73
C ASP A 480 -57.34 41.77 12.47
N SER A 481 -57.06 40.51 12.18
CA SER A 481 -56.50 40.08 10.89
C SER A 481 -57.66 39.95 9.90
N ARG A 482 -57.63 40.66 8.77
CA ARG A 482 -58.75 40.84 7.82
C ARG A 482 -59.24 39.51 7.19
N ILE A 483 -60.00 38.72 7.91
CA ILE A 483 -60.51 37.40 7.49
C ILE A 483 -61.94 37.49 6.92
N PHE A 484 -62.71 38.52 7.26
CA PHE A 484 -64.08 38.68 6.79
C PHE A 484 -64.18 39.77 5.72
N PRO A 485 -64.59 39.45 4.48
CA PRO A 485 -65.00 40.49 3.55
C PRO A 485 -66.21 41.21 4.14
N LYS A 486 -66.12 42.54 4.24
CA LYS A 486 -67.29 43.37 4.54
C LYS A 486 -68.31 43.11 3.43
N GLY A 487 -69.52 42.73 3.85
CA GLY A 487 -70.59 42.22 2.99
C GLY A 487 -71.15 43.21 1.99
#